data_AF-A0A4R0IHE2-F1
#
_entry.id   AF-A0A4R0IHE2-F1
#
_cell.length_a   1.000
_cell.length_b   1.000
_cell.length_c   1.000
_cell.angle_alpha   90.00
_cell.angle_beta   90.00
_cell.angle_gamma   90.00
#
_symmetry.space_group_name_H-M   'P 1'
#
loop_
_entity.id
_entity.type
_entity.pdbx_description
1 polymer ?
#
loop_
_entity_poly.entity_id
_entity_poly.type
_entity_poly.pdbx_seq_one_letter_code
_entity_poly.pdbx_strand_id
1 'polypeptide(L)'
;MADVVGLLGGRTDWRRGFAAPMRAFLRTEAGSSGVLAAAIVAALVWANVAPGSYDEVWRTELSVGLGPDVLSLPLHEWINSGLMTLFFLVVGLEARREFDLGDLRDRSRFVLPMLAGIAGMVAPVLIYLAFNAGGPGSHGWGVAMSTDTALALGLLALVGRGVPDRVRVFLLTVFVVDDLLALVVIAVVYSADIRVMPLTAAVVAFAIVLVLSLFHVRKAWIYVILGVLMWAALLESGVDPVVAGLAIGLTAPAYSPGREQLEEATGLFRLFREQPTPELARSATVGLTTTISPNERLQYLYHPWTSYLIVPLFGLANAGVTIDAAFLGQAFTSPITLGILLGYIVGKPLAVTTVSWLLERLSGGRIRPGVGWAAVVGSGTIAGIGFTVSLLIATIAFDGPQLAEAKVGLLSAVIVASALTWAVFRAAKLLSPPKKALALLGKAEQLQDLTDPVDPERDHIRGPETASVTLVEYGDFECPYCGMAEPIVRDILQDDDLRFVWRHLPLSDVHPRAQIAAEVAEAAAAQGAFWEMHDLLLANQEKLQPKDLIGYAEQLGLDADRLHDDVKRHVAAARVAQDVESADTSGVSGTPTFFVNGQRHYGAYDVETLKQAIKVARARAKIGVAES
;
A
#
# COMPACT_ATOMS: atom_id res chain seq x y z
N MET A 1 8.11 -14.12 -22.97
CA MET A 1 8.25 -13.66 -24.37
C MET A 1 9.04 -12.35 -24.38
N ALA A 2 10.33 -12.44 -23.98
CA ALA A 2 11.15 -11.29 -23.63
C ALA A 2 12.37 -11.09 -24.57
N ASP A 3 12.53 -11.91 -25.63
CA ASP A 3 13.76 -11.94 -26.44
C ASP A 3 13.60 -11.54 -27.92
N VAL A 4 12.52 -10.86 -28.33
CA VAL A 4 12.33 -10.51 -29.75
C VAL A 4 12.43 -8.99 -30.04
N VAL A 5 12.56 -8.13 -29.02
CA VAL A 5 12.62 -6.66 -29.22
C VAL A 5 14.06 -6.11 -29.21
N GLY A 6 15.08 -6.95 -28.97
CA GLY A 6 16.47 -6.51 -28.77
C GLY A 6 17.32 -6.24 -30.02
N LEU A 7 16.85 -6.54 -31.24
CA LEU A 7 17.76 -6.68 -32.40
C LEU A 7 17.66 -5.63 -33.51
N LEU A 8 16.81 -4.60 -33.42
CA LEU A 8 16.74 -3.56 -34.45
C LEU A 8 16.57 -2.17 -33.83
N GLY A 9 17.70 -1.45 -33.65
CA GLY A 9 17.67 -0.05 -33.23
C GLY A 9 19.04 0.50 -32.86
N GLY A 10 19.81 0.90 -33.87
CA GLY A 10 21.05 1.64 -33.70
C GLY A 10 20.88 2.89 -32.82
N ARG A 11 21.88 3.10 -31.96
CA ARG A 11 22.02 4.17 -30.97
C ARG A 11 21.77 5.56 -31.56
N THR A 12 20.98 6.37 -30.86
CA THR A 12 21.13 7.84 -30.83
C THR A 12 21.05 8.33 -29.38
N ASP A 13 22.16 8.90 -28.89
CA ASP A 13 22.37 9.34 -27.50
C ASP A 13 21.58 10.61 -27.09
N TRP A 14 20.56 11.00 -27.85
CA TRP A 14 19.78 12.23 -27.58
C TRP A 14 18.57 12.03 -26.66
N ARG A 15 18.17 10.79 -26.34
CA ARG A 15 16.98 10.50 -25.51
C ARG A 15 17.23 10.28 -24.02
N ARG A 16 18.49 10.31 -23.53
CA ARG A 16 18.77 10.04 -22.10
C ARG A 16 18.37 11.20 -21.16
N GLY A 17 18.30 12.44 -21.65
CA GLY A 17 17.98 13.61 -20.80
C GLY A 17 16.52 13.69 -20.33
N PHE A 18 15.56 13.27 -21.16
CA PHE A 18 14.12 13.33 -20.84
C PHE A 18 13.53 11.97 -20.45
N ALA A 19 14.08 10.86 -20.93
CA ALA A 19 13.48 9.55 -20.72
C ALA A 19 13.72 8.94 -19.34
N ALA A 20 14.78 9.35 -18.62
CA ALA A 20 15.04 8.87 -17.25
C ALA A 20 14.11 9.53 -16.22
N PRO A 21 13.91 10.87 -16.23
CA PRO A 21 12.92 11.51 -15.36
C PRO A 21 11.48 11.08 -15.65
N MET A 22 11.11 10.93 -16.93
CA MET A 22 9.78 10.45 -17.32
C MET A 22 9.54 9.01 -16.84
N ARG A 23 10.54 8.12 -16.96
CA ARG A 23 10.45 6.74 -16.45
C ARG A 23 10.39 6.67 -14.93
N ALA A 24 11.08 7.58 -14.23
CA ALA A 24 10.98 7.69 -12.77
C ALA A 24 9.60 8.20 -12.35
N PHE A 25 9.06 9.22 -13.03
CA PHE A 25 7.71 9.74 -12.79
C PHE A 25 6.63 8.68 -13.06
N LEU A 26 6.71 7.97 -14.19
CA LEU A 26 5.84 6.85 -14.57
C LEU A 26 5.98 5.60 -13.67
N ARG A 27 6.82 5.63 -12.64
CA ARG A 27 6.89 4.59 -11.60
C ARG A 27 6.29 5.01 -10.27
N THR A 28 5.77 6.23 -10.17
CA THR A 28 5.20 6.79 -8.94
C THR A 28 3.67 6.87 -9.00
N GLU A 29 3.02 6.85 -7.82
CA GLU A 29 1.57 7.09 -7.67
C GLU A 29 1.13 8.37 -8.40
N ALA A 30 1.89 9.46 -8.27
CA ALA A 30 1.68 10.71 -8.99
C ALA A 30 1.73 10.55 -10.52
N GLY A 31 2.56 9.64 -11.03
CA GLY A 31 2.67 9.33 -12.45
C GLY A 31 1.39 8.72 -13.01
N SER A 32 0.85 7.70 -12.34
CA SER A 32 -0.40 7.06 -12.76
C SER A 32 -1.58 8.02 -12.76
N SER A 33 -1.69 8.87 -11.73
CA SER A 33 -2.71 9.91 -11.65
C SER A 33 -2.55 10.98 -12.72
N GLY A 34 -1.31 11.32 -13.10
CA GLY A 34 -1.04 12.23 -14.21
C GLY A 34 -1.54 11.67 -15.55
N VAL A 35 -1.38 10.35 -15.79
CA VAL A 35 -1.89 9.69 -17.00
C VAL A 35 -3.42 9.67 -17.00
N LEU A 36 -4.05 9.37 -15.87
CA LEU A 36 -5.50 9.44 -15.72
C LEU A 36 -6.03 10.86 -15.98
N ALA A 37 -5.43 11.88 -15.37
CA ALA A 37 -5.83 13.27 -15.59
C ALA A 37 -5.69 13.69 -17.07
N ALA A 38 -4.63 13.25 -17.75
CA ALA A 38 -4.46 13.49 -19.17
C ALA A 38 -5.54 12.79 -20.01
N ALA A 39 -5.94 11.57 -19.64
CA ALA A 39 -7.02 10.85 -20.31
C ALA A 39 -8.38 11.53 -20.11
N ILE A 40 -8.67 12.05 -18.91
CA ILE A 40 -9.87 12.84 -18.63
C ILE A 40 -9.90 14.11 -19.49
N VAL A 41 -8.79 14.86 -19.54
CA VAL A 41 -8.68 16.06 -20.39
C VAL A 41 -8.87 15.70 -21.87
N ALA A 42 -8.26 14.61 -22.33
CA ALA A 42 -8.44 14.13 -23.70
C ALA A 42 -9.90 13.76 -24.00
N ALA A 43 -10.61 13.12 -23.06
CA ALA A 43 -12.04 12.81 -23.19
C ALA A 43 -12.87 14.08 -23.36
N LEU A 44 -12.63 15.08 -22.51
CA LEU A 44 -13.32 16.36 -22.57
C LEU A 44 -13.04 17.09 -23.89
N VAL A 45 -11.79 17.14 -24.33
CA VAL A 45 -11.44 17.76 -25.61
C VAL A 45 -12.11 17.03 -26.77
N TRP A 46 -12.06 15.70 -26.81
CA TRP A 46 -12.64 14.91 -27.89
C TRP A 46 -14.16 15.05 -27.95
N ALA A 47 -14.86 14.92 -26.82
CA ALA A 47 -16.31 15.06 -26.73
C ALA A 47 -16.81 16.44 -27.19
N ASN A 48 -15.97 17.48 -27.14
CA ASN A 48 -16.34 18.84 -27.54
C ASN A 48 -15.89 19.21 -28.97
N VAL A 49 -14.76 18.69 -29.43
CA VAL A 49 -14.24 18.95 -30.78
C VAL A 49 -14.98 18.13 -31.83
N ALA A 50 -15.31 16.88 -31.52
CA ALA A 50 -15.98 15.96 -32.43
C ALA A 50 -16.96 15.05 -31.66
N PRO A 51 -18.08 15.60 -31.15
CA PRO A 51 -19.03 14.86 -30.31
C PRO A 51 -19.55 13.59 -30.99
N GLY A 52 -19.86 13.66 -32.29
CA GLY A 52 -20.36 12.51 -33.04
C GLY A 52 -19.36 11.35 -33.10
N SER A 53 -18.07 11.62 -33.29
CA SER A 53 -17.05 10.56 -33.37
C SER A 53 -16.71 9.97 -32.01
N TYR A 54 -16.79 10.78 -30.95
CA TYR A 54 -16.62 10.28 -29.58
C TYR A 54 -17.72 9.26 -29.24
N ASP A 55 -18.98 9.62 -29.46
CA ASP A 55 -20.12 8.75 -29.17
C ASP A 55 -20.14 7.50 -30.06
N GLU A 56 -19.80 7.64 -31.35
CA GLU A 56 -19.76 6.53 -32.31
C GLU A 56 -18.72 5.47 -31.91
N VAL A 57 -17.52 5.89 -31.48
CA VAL A 57 -16.48 4.96 -31.02
C VAL A 57 -16.96 4.16 -29.81
N TRP A 58 -17.49 4.82 -28.78
CA TRP A 58 -17.84 4.12 -27.53
C TRP A 58 -19.11 3.27 -27.65
N ARG A 59 -19.99 3.58 -28.61
CA ARG A 59 -21.16 2.77 -28.97
C ARG A 59 -20.87 1.65 -29.96
N THR A 60 -19.66 1.56 -30.50
CA THR A 60 -19.29 0.48 -31.42
C THR A 60 -19.45 -0.87 -30.72
N GLU A 61 -20.18 -1.80 -31.33
CA GLU A 61 -20.37 -3.14 -30.78
C GLU A 61 -19.15 -4.02 -31.06
N LEU A 62 -18.62 -4.64 -30.01
CA LEU A 62 -17.63 -5.70 -30.10
C LEU A 62 -18.29 -7.01 -29.68
N SER A 63 -18.35 -7.96 -30.61
CA SER A 63 -18.92 -9.28 -30.39
C SER A 63 -17.85 -10.37 -30.33
N VAL A 64 -17.98 -11.26 -29.36
CA VAL A 64 -17.15 -12.47 -29.20
C VAL A 64 -18.09 -13.67 -29.20
N GLY A 65 -17.87 -14.61 -30.13
CA GLY A 65 -18.72 -15.79 -30.29
C GLY A 65 -17.96 -17.10 -30.18
N LEU A 66 -18.58 -18.09 -29.53
CA LEU A 66 -18.11 -19.48 -29.44
C LEU A 66 -19.26 -20.42 -29.84
N GLY A 67 -19.31 -20.82 -31.12
CA GLY A 67 -20.41 -21.62 -31.64
C GLY A 67 -21.71 -20.79 -31.77
N PRO A 68 -22.86 -21.25 -31.23
CA PRO A 68 -24.12 -20.50 -31.30
C PRO A 68 -24.18 -19.32 -30.32
N ASP A 69 -23.34 -19.34 -29.27
CA ASP A 69 -23.35 -18.34 -28.22
C ASP A 69 -22.51 -17.13 -28.66
N VAL A 70 -23.16 -15.96 -28.79
CA VAL A 70 -22.52 -14.70 -29.18
C VAL A 70 -22.77 -13.68 -28.08
N LEU A 71 -21.68 -13.19 -27.48
CA LEU A 71 -21.70 -12.08 -26.54
C LEU A 71 -21.38 -10.80 -27.32
N SER A 72 -22.38 -9.93 -27.52
CA SER A 72 -22.20 -8.59 -28.11
C SER A 72 -22.37 -7.53 -27.03
N LEU A 73 -21.35 -6.69 -26.85
CA LEU A 73 -21.39 -5.55 -25.93
C LEU A 73 -20.79 -4.32 -26.62
N PRO A 74 -21.29 -3.11 -26.34
CA PRO A 74 -20.64 -1.89 -26.80
C PRO A 74 -19.25 -1.76 -26.16
N LEU A 75 -18.32 -1.07 -26.84
CA LEU A 75 -16.96 -0.86 -26.34
C LEU A 75 -16.94 -0.21 -24.95
N HIS A 76 -17.90 0.67 -24.64
CA HIS A 76 -18.01 1.24 -23.30
C HIS A 76 -18.22 0.16 -22.22
N GLU A 77 -19.01 -0.87 -22.50
CA GLU A 77 -19.39 -1.90 -21.53
C GLU A 77 -18.27 -2.92 -21.33
N TRP A 78 -17.51 -3.21 -22.40
CA TRP A 78 -16.27 -3.98 -22.29
C TRP A 78 -15.24 -3.31 -21.35
N ILE A 79 -15.23 -1.98 -21.29
CA ILE A 79 -14.38 -1.23 -20.37
C ILE A 79 -14.99 -1.24 -18.97
N ASN A 80 -16.26 -0.85 -18.84
CA ASN A 80 -16.94 -0.63 -17.56
C ASN A 80 -17.18 -1.92 -16.77
N SER A 81 -17.54 -3.01 -17.45
CA SER A 81 -17.84 -4.29 -16.81
C SER A 81 -16.71 -5.29 -17.01
N GLY A 82 -15.98 -5.23 -18.13
CA GLY A 82 -14.85 -6.12 -18.42
C GLY A 82 -13.55 -5.67 -17.74
N LEU A 83 -12.93 -4.59 -18.23
CA LEU A 83 -11.62 -4.15 -17.74
C LEU A 83 -11.64 -3.70 -16.28
N MET A 84 -12.71 -3.04 -15.83
CA MET A 84 -12.85 -2.64 -14.43
C MET A 84 -12.91 -3.83 -13.47
N THR A 85 -13.30 -5.03 -13.92
CA THR A 85 -13.18 -6.25 -13.10
C THR A 85 -11.73 -6.48 -12.68
N LEU A 86 -10.74 -6.19 -13.52
CA LEU A 86 -9.33 -6.29 -13.15
C LEU A 86 -8.88 -5.19 -12.18
N PHE A 87 -9.48 -3.99 -12.28
CA PHE A 87 -9.27 -2.93 -11.29
C PHE A 87 -9.78 -3.38 -9.91
N PHE A 88 -11.01 -3.88 -9.83
CA PHE A 88 -11.57 -4.39 -8.58
C PHE A 88 -10.89 -5.67 -8.08
N LEU A 89 -10.27 -6.45 -8.95
CA LEU A 89 -9.35 -7.52 -8.54
C LEU A 89 -8.18 -6.95 -7.74
N VAL A 90 -7.51 -5.90 -8.23
CA VAL A 90 -6.41 -5.25 -7.50
C VAL A 90 -6.89 -4.64 -6.19
N VAL A 91 -8.07 -4.00 -6.17
CA VAL A 91 -8.68 -3.50 -4.94
C VAL A 91 -8.93 -4.64 -3.94
N GLY A 92 -9.42 -5.80 -4.40
CA GLY A 92 -9.63 -6.97 -3.55
C GLY A 92 -8.34 -7.57 -3.00
N LEU A 93 -7.26 -7.57 -3.81
CA LEU A 93 -5.93 -7.97 -3.36
C LEU A 93 -5.41 -7.03 -2.27
N GLU A 94 -5.57 -5.71 -2.45
CA GLU A 94 -5.12 -4.72 -1.48
C GLU A 94 -5.92 -4.81 -0.17
N ALA A 95 -7.25 -4.95 -0.27
CA ALA A 95 -8.10 -5.21 0.88
C ALA A 95 -7.63 -6.44 1.66
N ARG A 96 -7.37 -7.56 0.96
CA ARG A 96 -6.90 -8.79 1.60
C ARG A 96 -5.53 -8.62 2.27
N ARG A 97 -4.61 -7.91 1.62
CA ARG A 97 -3.29 -7.61 2.16
C ARG A 97 -3.39 -6.77 3.43
N GLU A 98 -4.25 -5.77 3.45
CA GLU A 98 -4.44 -4.92 4.61
C GLU A 98 -5.05 -5.71 5.79
N PHE A 99 -5.95 -6.67 5.52
CA PHE A 99 -6.47 -7.60 6.55
C PHE A 99 -5.42 -8.56 7.11
N ASP A 100 -4.53 -9.09 6.26
CA ASP A 100 -3.53 -10.08 6.68
C ASP A 100 -2.28 -9.43 7.34
N LEU A 101 -1.81 -8.30 6.81
CA LEU A 101 -0.52 -7.67 7.17
C LEU A 101 -0.62 -6.21 7.66
N GLY A 102 -1.74 -5.52 7.44
CA GLY A 102 -1.88 -4.08 7.67
C GLY A 102 -2.58 -3.68 8.98
N ASP A 103 -3.05 -2.43 9.04
CA ASP A 103 -3.69 -1.85 10.24
C ASP A 103 -5.07 -2.49 10.52
N LEU A 104 -5.68 -3.17 9.53
CA LEU A 104 -6.94 -3.90 9.70
C LEU A 104 -6.80 -5.20 10.51
N ARG A 105 -5.58 -5.66 10.79
CA ARG A 105 -5.32 -6.86 11.60
C ARG A 105 -5.78 -6.68 13.07
N ASP A 106 -5.64 -5.47 13.62
CA ASP A 106 -6.02 -5.15 15.00
C ASP A 106 -7.47 -4.65 15.09
N ARG A 107 -8.33 -5.45 15.73
CA ARG A 107 -9.76 -5.15 15.91
C ARG A 107 -10.02 -3.82 16.62
N SER A 108 -9.14 -3.39 17.53
CA SER A 108 -9.33 -2.15 18.29
C SER A 108 -9.08 -0.89 17.46
N ARG A 109 -8.17 -0.99 16.49
CA ARG A 109 -7.77 0.11 15.60
C ARG A 109 -8.56 0.11 14.28
N PHE A 110 -9.13 -1.03 13.88
CA PHE A 110 -10.05 -1.18 12.74
C PHE A 110 -11.34 -0.35 12.87
N VAL A 111 -11.87 -0.22 14.09
CA VAL A 111 -13.18 0.41 14.33
C VAL A 111 -13.26 1.83 13.77
N LEU A 112 -12.20 2.62 13.92
CA LEU A 112 -12.22 4.02 13.49
C LEU A 112 -12.19 4.16 11.97
N PRO A 113 -11.26 3.56 11.21
CA PRO A 113 -11.30 3.59 9.74
C PRO A 113 -12.61 3.02 9.18
N MET A 114 -13.12 1.92 9.75
CA MET A 114 -14.38 1.33 9.30
C MET A 114 -15.57 2.28 9.48
N LEU A 115 -15.74 2.85 10.68
CA LEU A 115 -16.85 3.76 10.94
C LEU A 115 -16.67 5.10 10.20
N ALA A 116 -15.44 5.59 10.05
CA ALA A 116 -15.15 6.78 9.27
C ALA A 116 -15.46 6.57 7.79
N GLY A 117 -15.16 5.40 7.23
CA GLY A 117 -15.52 5.04 5.86
C GLY A 117 -17.03 4.92 5.66
N ILE A 118 -17.71 4.14 6.51
CA ILE A 118 -19.18 4.01 6.48
C ILE A 118 -19.86 5.39 6.56
N ALA A 119 -19.48 6.22 7.53
CA ALA A 119 -20.03 7.57 7.63
C ALA A 119 -19.63 8.45 6.44
N GLY A 120 -18.42 8.26 5.93
CA GLY A 120 -17.89 8.85 4.71
C GLY A 120 -18.73 8.53 3.48
N MET A 121 -19.43 7.40 3.45
CA MET A 121 -20.42 7.07 2.41
C MET A 121 -21.80 7.62 2.73
N VAL A 122 -22.28 7.43 3.97
CA VAL A 122 -23.65 7.77 4.37
C VAL A 122 -23.90 9.29 4.33
N ALA A 123 -22.98 10.11 4.84
CA ALA A 123 -23.21 11.55 4.92
C ALA A 123 -23.33 12.22 3.54
N PRO A 124 -22.44 11.97 2.55
CA PRO A 124 -22.64 12.45 1.18
C PRO A 124 -23.94 11.98 0.55
N VAL A 125 -24.33 10.72 0.76
CA VAL A 125 -25.59 10.16 0.25
C VAL A 125 -26.81 10.90 0.82
N LEU A 126 -26.82 11.18 2.13
CA LEU A 126 -27.89 11.96 2.76
C LEU A 126 -27.94 13.40 2.23
N ILE A 127 -26.79 14.03 2.01
CA ILE A 127 -26.73 15.35 1.38
C ILE A 127 -27.29 15.28 -0.04
N TYR A 128 -26.87 14.32 -0.85
CA TYR A 128 -27.38 14.13 -2.21
C TYR A 128 -28.90 13.95 -2.22
N LEU A 129 -29.42 13.08 -1.35
CA LEU A 129 -30.85 12.82 -1.22
C LEU A 129 -31.61 14.07 -0.75
N ALA A 130 -31.04 14.92 0.10
CA ALA A 130 -31.70 16.17 0.50
C ALA A 130 -31.96 17.11 -0.68
N PHE A 131 -31.10 17.10 -1.71
CA PHE A 131 -31.32 17.85 -2.95
C PHE A 131 -32.24 17.14 -3.94
N ASN A 132 -32.22 15.80 -3.99
CA ASN A 132 -32.89 15.02 -5.04
C ASN A 132 -34.14 14.25 -4.58
N ALA A 133 -34.53 14.35 -3.29
CA ALA A 133 -35.67 13.62 -2.74
C ALA A 133 -36.97 13.98 -3.47
N GLY A 134 -37.69 12.95 -3.91
CA GLY A 134 -38.93 13.10 -4.68
C GLY A 134 -38.74 13.56 -6.12
N GLY A 135 -37.49 13.81 -6.55
CA GLY A 135 -37.13 14.17 -7.91
C GLY A 135 -36.65 12.99 -8.75
N PRO A 136 -36.48 13.21 -10.07
CA PRO A 136 -36.06 12.17 -11.02
C PRO A 136 -34.59 11.74 -10.85
N GLY A 137 -33.81 12.42 -10.00
CA GLY A 137 -32.44 12.02 -9.65
C GLY A 137 -32.33 11.10 -8.43
N SER A 138 -33.43 10.84 -7.70
CA SER A 138 -33.40 10.18 -6.39
C SER A 138 -32.77 8.78 -6.38
N HIS A 139 -32.80 8.04 -7.50
CA HIS A 139 -32.24 6.70 -7.60
C HIS A 139 -30.71 6.68 -7.78
N GLY A 140 -30.07 7.79 -8.18
CA GLY A 140 -28.62 7.87 -8.37
C GLY A 140 -27.82 8.30 -7.14
N TRP A 141 -28.34 8.05 -5.95
CA TRP A 141 -27.68 8.44 -4.69
C TRP A 141 -26.30 7.81 -4.49
N GLY A 142 -26.06 6.62 -5.04
CA GLY A 142 -24.76 5.95 -5.00
C GLY A 142 -23.64 6.72 -5.69
N VAL A 143 -23.97 7.64 -6.61
CA VAL A 143 -22.96 8.49 -7.28
C VAL A 143 -22.18 9.35 -6.29
N ALA A 144 -22.77 9.70 -5.15
CA ALA A 144 -22.14 10.57 -4.14
C ALA A 144 -21.33 9.83 -3.06
N MET A 145 -21.21 8.49 -3.09
CA MET A 145 -20.66 7.74 -1.95
C MET A 145 -19.16 7.42 -2.04
N SER A 146 -18.63 7.15 -3.24
CA SER A 146 -17.31 6.51 -3.39
C SER A 146 -16.17 7.50 -3.53
N THR A 147 -14.95 7.09 -3.20
CA THR A 147 -13.71 7.86 -3.40
C THR A 147 -12.85 7.18 -4.46
N ASP A 148 -12.14 7.96 -5.29
CA ASP A 148 -11.15 7.43 -6.22
C ASP A 148 -9.76 7.43 -5.57
N THR A 149 -9.35 6.25 -5.10
CA THR A 149 -8.05 5.99 -4.49
C THR A 149 -6.88 6.43 -5.38
N ALA A 150 -6.96 6.26 -6.71
CA ALA A 150 -5.86 6.58 -7.60
C ALA A 150 -5.60 8.09 -7.63
N LEU A 151 -6.61 8.90 -7.98
CA LEU A 151 -6.51 10.36 -8.01
C LEU A 151 -6.18 10.95 -6.63
N ALA A 152 -6.76 10.38 -5.57
CA ALA A 152 -6.53 10.80 -4.21
C ALA A 152 -5.06 10.65 -3.78
N LEU A 153 -4.46 9.47 -4.01
CA LEU A 153 -3.05 9.22 -3.69
C LEU A 153 -2.12 10.02 -4.59
N GLY A 154 -2.44 10.19 -5.88
CA GLY A 154 -1.68 11.05 -6.77
C GLY A 154 -1.68 12.51 -6.31
N LEU A 155 -2.82 13.03 -5.87
CA LEU A 155 -2.91 14.37 -5.30
C LEU A 155 -2.09 14.47 -4.02
N LEU A 156 -2.17 13.48 -3.13
CA LEU A 156 -1.36 13.44 -1.90
C LEU A 156 0.14 13.43 -2.23
N ALA A 157 0.57 12.70 -3.25
CA ALA A 157 1.97 12.70 -3.69
C ALA A 157 2.43 14.06 -4.24
N LEU A 158 1.53 14.85 -4.86
CA LEU A 158 1.83 16.18 -5.38
C LEU A 158 1.79 17.27 -4.30
N VAL A 159 0.72 17.32 -3.52
CA VAL A 159 0.41 18.37 -2.52
C VAL A 159 1.06 18.08 -1.17
N GLY A 160 1.13 16.80 -0.82
CA GLY A 160 1.62 16.26 0.43
C GLY A 160 3.14 16.14 0.52
N ARG A 161 3.93 16.84 -0.30
CA ARG A 161 5.39 16.92 -0.10
C ARG A 161 5.70 17.38 1.33
N GLY A 162 6.22 16.46 2.15
CA GLY A 162 6.51 16.64 3.58
C GLY A 162 5.40 16.22 4.56
N VAL A 163 4.37 15.52 4.08
CA VAL A 163 3.38 14.82 4.91
C VAL A 163 3.94 13.42 5.26
N PRO A 164 3.81 12.96 6.51
CA PRO A 164 4.29 11.64 6.92
C PRO A 164 3.59 10.49 6.18
N ASP A 165 4.30 9.39 5.91
CA ASP A 165 3.75 8.22 5.20
C ASP A 165 2.54 7.60 5.92
N ARG A 166 2.43 7.77 7.25
CA ARG A 166 1.25 7.29 7.99
C ARG A 166 -0.06 7.95 7.53
N VAL A 167 -0.02 9.18 7.03
CA VAL A 167 -1.23 9.80 6.45
C VAL A 167 -1.66 9.06 5.20
N ARG A 168 -0.71 8.57 4.39
CA ARG A 168 -0.99 7.71 3.24
C ARG A 168 -1.61 6.39 3.69
N VAL A 169 -1.02 5.73 4.70
CA VAL A 169 -1.54 4.46 5.25
C VAL A 169 -2.96 4.64 5.79
N PHE A 170 -3.20 5.65 6.63
CA PHE A 170 -4.53 5.95 7.16
C PHE A 170 -5.58 6.17 6.05
N LEU A 171 -5.20 6.90 5.00
CA LEU A 171 -6.05 7.13 3.83
C LEU A 171 -6.38 5.84 3.08
N LEU A 172 -5.37 5.01 2.82
CA LEU A 172 -5.53 3.72 2.17
C LEU A 172 -6.50 2.84 2.95
N THR A 173 -6.36 2.73 4.27
CA THR A 173 -7.23 1.89 5.10
C THR A 173 -8.69 2.35 5.07
N VAL A 174 -8.96 3.67 5.10
CA VAL A 174 -10.33 4.20 4.98
C VAL A 174 -10.90 3.93 3.59
N PHE A 175 -10.10 4.13 2.53
CA PHE A 175 -10.58 4.00 1.15
C PHE A 175 -10.81 2.55 0.74
N VAL A 176 -10.00 1.62 1.25
CA VAL A 176 -10.24 0.19 1.08
C VAL A 176 -11.63 -0.19 1.59
N VAL A 177 -12.04 0.32 2.76
CA VAL A 177 -13.39 0.06 3.30
C VAL A 177 -14.46 0.70 2.40
N ASP A 178 -14.27 1.94 1.97
CA ASP A 178 -15.20 2.64 1.06
C ASP A 178 -15.38 1.88 -0.26
N ASP A 179 -14.30 1.43 -0.89
CA ASP A 179 -14.33 0.70 -2.17
C ASP A 179 -15.02 -0.66 -2.04
N LEU A 180 -14.77 -1.39 -0.96
CA LEU A 180 -15.43 -2.67 -0.67
C LEU A 180 -16.94 -2.50 -0.50
N LEU A 181 -17.35 -1.52 0.31
CA LEU A 181 -18.76 -1.26 0.58
C LEU A 181 -19.48 -0.68 -0.64
N ALA A 182 -18.81 0.18 -1.41
CA ALA A 182 -19.36 0.73 -2.65
C ALA A 182 -19.68 -0.40 -3.64
N LEU A 183 -18.83 -1.42 -3.74
CA LEU A 183 -19.09 -2.55 -4.61
C LEU A 183 -20.26 -3.42 -4.13
N VAL A 184 -20.40 -3.63 -2.82
CA VAL A 184 -21.58 -4.30 -2.26
C VAL A 184 -22.85 -3.53 -2.61
N VAL A 185 -22.81 -2.20 -2.54
CA VAL A 185 -23.95 -1.35 -2.94
C VAL A 185 -24.25 -1.49 -4.43
N ILE A 186 -23.24 -1.48 -5.32
CA ILE A 186 -23.43 -1.72 -6.76
C ILE A 186 -24.11 -3.08 -6.99
N ALA A 187 -23.61 -4.13 -6.34
CA ALA A 187 -24.10 -5.49 -6.49
C ALA A 187 -25.52 -5.74 -5.96
N VAL A 188 -26.01 -4.91 -5.04
CA VAL A 188 -27.32 -5.13 -4.39
C VAL A 188 -28.36 -4.10 -4.83
N VAL A 189 -27.96 -2.85 -5.01
CA VAL A 189 -28.87 -1.73 -5.28
C VAL A 189 -28.98 -1.44 -6.78
N TYR A 190 -27.87 -1.51 -7.50
CA TYR A 190 -27.79 -1.14 -8.92
C TYR A 190 -27.84 -2.35 -9.87
N SER A 191 -28.26 -3.51 -9.36
CA SER A 191 -28.48 -4.70 -10.19
C SER A 191 -29.80 -4.62 -10.93
N ALA A 192 -29.81 -5.14 -12.16
CA ALA A 192 -31.01 -5.30 -12.97
C ALA A 192 -31.87 -6.47 -12.48
N ASP A 193 -32.88 -6.89 -13.26
CA ASP A 193 -33.71 -8.06 -12.96
C ASP A 193 -32.86 -9.31 -12.73
N ILE A 194 -32.74 -9.73 -11.47
CA ILE A 194 -31.82 -10.79 -11.07
C ILE A 194 -32.30 -12.14 -11.60
N ARG A 195 -31.54 -12.72 -12.52
CA ARG A 195 -31.76 -14.08 -13.01
C ARG A 195 -31.06 -15.08 -12.10
N VAL A 196 -31.85 -15.89 -11.40
CA VAL A 196 -31.37 -16.84 -10.38
C VAL A 196 -30.42 -17.90 -10.94
N MET A 197 -30.68 -18.39 -12.16
CA MET A 197 -29.88 -19.48 -12.74
C MET A 197 -28.43 -19.06 -13.04
N PRO A 198 -28.17 -17.99 -13.82
CA PRO A 198 -26.82 -17.46 -13.97
C PRO A 198 -26.17 -17.05 -12.65
N LEU A 199 -26.93 -16.42 -11.73
CA LEU A 199 -26.39 -16.06 -10.41
C LEU A 199 -25.90 -17.30 -9.63
N THR A 200 -26.66 -18.39 -9.67
CA THR A 200 -26.26 -19.64 -9.01
C THR A 200 -25.00 -20.22 -9.65
N ALA A 201 -24.86 -20.14 -10.97
CA ALA A 201 -23.63 -20.55 -11.66
C ALA A 201 -22.41 -19.72 -11.23
N ALA A 202 -22.58 -18.40 -11.07
CA ALA A 202 -21.54 -17.52 -10.54
C ALA A 202 -21.13 -17.90 -9.11
N VAL A 203 -22.10 -18.16 -8.22
CA VAL A 203 -21.85 -18.60 -6.84
C VAL A 203 -21.13 -19.94 -6.81
N VAL A 204 -21.51 -20.89 -7.66
CA VAL A 204 -20.83 -22.19 -7.77
C VAL A 204 -19.39 -22.02 -8.27
N ALA A 205 -19.16 -21.21 -9.29
CA ALA A 205 -17.81 -20.91 -9.78
C ALA A 205 -16.93 -20.30 -8.67
N PHE A 206 -17.49 -19.36 -7.89
CA PHE A 206 -16.81 -18.78 -6.74
C PHE A 206 -16.53 -19.81 -5.63
N ALA A 207 -17.49 -20.69 -5.32
CA ALA A 207 -17.29 -21.77 -4.36
C ALA A 207 -16.15 -22.71 -4.77
N ILE A 208 -16.02 -23.01 -6.07
CA ILE A 208 -14.90 -23.79 -6.60
C ILE A 208 -13.58 -23.02 -6.39
N VAL A 209 -13.54 -21.71 -6.65
CA VAL A 209 -12.36 -20.87 -6.37
C VAL A 209 -11.95 -20.96 -4.90
N LEU A 210 -12.91 -20.86 -3.97
CA LEU A 210 -12.66 -21.00 -2.54
C LEU A 210 -12.08 -22.36 -2.19
N VAL A 211 -12.67 -23.44 -2.70
CA VAL A 211 -12.17 -24.81 -2.49
C VAL A 211 -10.74 -24.97 -3.00
N LEU A 212 -10.45 -24.48 -4.22
CA LEU A 212 -9.09 -24.54 -4.79
C LEU A 212 -8.08 -23.71 -3.97
N SER A 213 -8.49 -22.56 -3.45
CA SER A 213 -7.66 -21.71 -2.58
C SER A 213 -7.36 -22.42 -1.25
N LEU A 214 -8.37 -23.07 -0.64
CA LEU A 214 -8.20 -23.85 0.59
C LEU A 214 -7.25 -25.04 0.40
N PHE A 215 -7.30 -25.71 -0.75
CA PHE A 215 -6.36 -26.79 -1.11
C PHE A 215 -5.03 -26.28 -1.68
N HIS A 216 -4.76 -24.98 -1.62
CA HIS A 216 -3.50 -24.35 -2.04
C HIS A 216 -3.11 -24.68 -3.49
N VAL A 217 -4.09 -24.84 -4.38
CA VAL A 217 -3.85 -25.13 -5.80
C VAL A 217 -3.24 -23.88 -6.46
N ARG A 218 -1.99 -23.99 -6.96
CA ARG A 218 -1.22 -22.85 -7.49
C ARG A 218 -1.37 -22.57 -8.99
N LYS A 219 -2.24 -23.31 -9.71
CA LYS A 219 -2.38 -23.21 -11.16
C LYS A 219 -3.23 -22.00 -11.57
N ALA A 220 -2.57 -20.88 -11.87
CA ALA A 220 -3.22 -19.60 -12.21
C ALA A 220 -4.30 -19.69 -13.29
N TRP A 221 -4.08 -20.48 -14.36
CA TRP A 221 -5.04 -20.60 -15.46
C TRP A 221 -6.41 -21.15 -15.04
N ILE A 222 -6.49 -21.97 -13.97
CA ILE A 222 -7.76 -22.48 -13.46
C ILE A 222 -8.59 -21.33 -12.87
N TYR A 223 -7.97 -20.46 -12.08
CA TYR A 223 -8.61 -19.27 -11.52
C TYR A 223 -9.04 -18.28 -12.61
N VAL A 224 -8.25 -18.15 -13.69
CA VAL A 224 -8.63 -17.31 -14.84
C VAL A 224 -9.90 -17.85 -15.50
N ILE A 225 -9.97 -19.16 -15.78
CA ILE A 225 -11.17 -19.77 -16.39
C ILE A 225 -12.38 -19.60 -15.47
N LEU A 226 -12.26 -19.92 -14.18
CA LEU A 226 -13.35 -19.76 -13.22
C LEU A 226 -13.78 -18.30 -13.07
N GLY A 227 -12.83 -17.36 -13.11
CA GLY A 227 -13.11 -15.93 -13.09
C GLY A 227 -13.86 -15.45 -14.32
N VAL A 228 -13.48 -15.91 -15.51
CA VAL A 228 -14.22 -15.60 -16.76
C VAL A 228 -15.62 -16.21 -16.74
N LEU A 229 -15.77 -17.45 -16.26
CA LEU A 229 -17.09 -18.08 -16.11
C LEU A 229 -17.97 -17.33 -15.10
N MET A 230 -17.40 -16.95 -13.96
CA MET A 230 -18.11 -16.16 -12.95
C MET A 230 -18.49 -14.78 -13.48
N TRP A 231 -17.60 -14.12 -14.21
CA TRP A 231 -17.86 -12.83 -14.85
C TRP A 231 -19.01 -12.91 -15.87
N ALA A 232 -18.99 -13.90 -16.76
CA ALA A 232 -20.05 -14.10 -17.76
C ALA A 232 -21.39 -14.45 -17.09
N ALA A 233 -21.36 -15.30 -16.07
CA ALA A 233 -22.56 -15.67 -15.30
C ALA A 233 -23.15 -14.48 -14.52
N LEU A 234 -22.31 -13.59 -13.98
CA LEU A 234 -22.77 -12.34 -13.34
C LEU A 234 -23.41 -11.41 -14.38
N LEU A 235 -22.76 -11.21 -15.52
CA LEU A 235 -23.29 -10.39 -16.61
C LEU A 235 -24.69 -10.84 -17.05
N GLU A 236 -24.89 -12.15 -17.23
CA GLU A 236 -26.20 -12.71 -17.57
C GLU A 236 -27.20 -12.67 -16.40
N SER A 237 -26.71 -12.62 -15.15
CA SER A 237 -27.55 -12.56 -13.96
C SER A 237 -28.18 -11.19 -13.73
N GLY A 238 -27.63 -10.13 -14.33
CA GLY A 238 -28.02 -8.74 -14.07
C GLY A 238 -27.27 -8.08 -12.90
N VAL A 239 -26.37 -8.81 -12.24
CA VAL A 239 -25.42 -8.26 -11.26
C VAL A 239 -24.16 -7.78 -11.99
N ASP A 240 -23.66 -6.60 -11.63
CA ASP A 240 -22.46 -6.05 -12.26
C ASP A 240 -21.25 -7.02 -12.16
N PRO A 241 -20.62 -7.40 -13.28
CA PRO A 241 -19.50 -8.32 -13.27
C PRO A 241 -18.27 -7.84 -12.50
N VAL A 242 -18.13 -6.54 -12.21
CA VAL A 242 -16.98 -6.03 -11.46
C VAL A 242 -16.80 -6.65 -10.07
N VAL A 243 -17.89 -7.14 -9.49
CA VAL A 243 -17.92 -7.89 -8.22
C VAL A 243 -17.04 -9.15 -8.29
N ALA A 244 -16.91 -9.75 -9.47
CA ALA A 244 -16.08 -10.94 -9.70
C ALA A 244 -14.62 -10.72 -9.30
N GLY A 245 -14.08 -9.57 -9.71
CA GLY A 245 -12.69 -9.19 -9.49
C GLY A 245 -12.40 -9.10 -8.00
N LEU A 246 -13.22 -8.32 -7.29
CA LEU A 246 -13.08 -8.16 -5.84
C LEU A 246 -13.18 -9.50 -5.11
N ALA A 247 -14.21 -10.29 -5.43
CA ALA A 247 -14.45 -11.57 -4.77
C ALA A 247 -13.24 -12.48 -4.91
N ILE A 248 -12.66 -12.61 -6.11
CA ILE A 248 -11.44 -13.40 -6.34
C ILE A 248 -10.24 -12.79 -5.61
N GLY A 249 -10.04 -11.47 -5.67
CA GLY A 249 -8.93 -10.78 -5.01
C GLY A 249 -8.89 -11.03 -3.51
N LEU A 250 -10.05 -11.03 -2.86
CA LEU A 250 -10.21 -11.30 -1.43
C LEU A 250 -9.82 -12.73 -1.02
N THR A 251 -9.74 -13.67 -1.97
CA THR A 251 -9.34 -15.06 -1.71
C THR A 251 -7.82 -15.30 -1.74
N ALA A 252 -7.03 -14.34 -2.24
CA ALA A 252 -5.59 -14.51 -2.42
C ALA A 252 -4.82 -14.08 -1.16
N PRO A 253 -4.26 -15.03 -0.38
CA PRO A 253 -3.64 -14.72 0.91
C PRO A 253 -2.36 -13.88 0.74
N ALA A 254 -2.14 -12.95 1.67
CA ALA A 254 -0.91 -12.17 1.78
C ALA A 254 -0.13 -12.60 3.03
N TYR A 255 1.17 -12.79 2.90
CA TYR A 255 2.07 -13.14 4.01
C TYR A 255 3.50 -12.69 3.67
N SER A 256 4.31 -12.43 4.70
CA SER A 256 5.75 -12.23 4.52
C SER A 256 6.48 -13.57 4.45
N PRO A 257 7.52 -13.72 3.60
CA PRO A 257 8.28 -14.97 3.51
C PRO A 257 8.92 -15.35 4.85
N GLY A 258 8.75 -16.60 5.27
CA GLY A 258 9.39 -17.15 6.46
C GLY A 258 10.85 -17.53 6.21
N ARG A 259 11.64 -17.69 7.29
CA ARG A 259 13.08 -18.02 7.19
C ARG A 259 13.34 -19.32 6.45
N GLU A 260 12.65 -20.40 6.80
CA GLU A 260 12.77 -21.71 6.14
C GLU A 260 12.57 -21.63 4.62
N GLN A 261 11.60 -20.84 4.16
CA GLN A 261 11.31 -20.65 2.73
C GLN A 261 12.43 -19.88 2.02
N LEU A 262 13.06 -18.91 2.70
CA LEU A 262 14.20 -18.16 2.19
C LEU A 262 15.46 -19.04 2.13
N GLU A 263 15.68 -19.88 3.14
CA GLU A 263 16.76 -20.87 3.16
C GLU A 263 16.64 -21.87 2.02
N GLU A 264 15.44 -22.41 1.77
CA GLU A 264 15.16 -23.29 0.62
C GLU A 264 15.46 -22.61 -0.71
N ALA A 265 15.02 -21.37 -0.90
CA ALA A 265 15.27 -20.60 -2.12
C ALA A 265 16.77 -20.33 -2.33
N THR A 266 17.50 -20.03 -1.26
CA THR A 266 18.97 -19.88 -1.27
C THR A 266 19.64 -21.19 -1.65
N GLY A 267 19.19 -22.32 -1.09
CA GLY A 267 19.66 -23.66 -1.45
C GLY A 267 19.52 -23.95 -2.95
N LEU A 268 18.36 -23.63 -3.54
CA LEU A 268 18.13 -23.78 -4.99
C LEU A 268 19.05 -22.89 -5.84
N PHE A 269 19.27 -21.64 -5.43
CA PHE A 269 20.22 -20.75 -6.10
C PHE A 269 21.66 -21.28 -5.99
N ARG A 270 22.04 -21.79 -4.82
CA ARG A 270 23.35 -22.41 -4.61
C ARG A 270 23.57 -23.60 -5.53
N LEU A 271 22.58 -24.49 -5.66
CA LEU A 271 22.62 -25.63 -6.59
C LEU A 271 22.80 -25.16 -8.03
N PHE A 272 22.03 -24.14 -8.46
CA PHE A 272 22.19 -23.54 -9.79
C PHE A 272 23.58 -22.92 -10.01
N ARG A 273 24.13 -22.24 -9.01
CA ARG A 273 25.48 -21.66 -9.07
C ARG A 273 26.56 -22.73 -9.21
N GLU A 274 26.42 -23.84 -8.49
CA GLU A 274 27.34 -24.99 -8.56
C GLU A 274 27.18 -25.77 -9.88
N GLN A 275 25.97 -25.83 -10.42
CA GLN A 275 25.63 -26.50 -11.69
C GLN A 275 24.66 -25.63 -12.52
N PRO A 276 25.16 -24.78 -13.43
CA PRO A 276 24.33 -23.81 -14.15
C PRO A 276 23.54 -24.45 -15.31
N THR A 277 22.62 -25.35 -14.98
CA THR A 277 21.73 -26.02 -15.93
C THR A 277 20.41 -25.26 -16.08
N PRO A 278 19.73 -25.36 -17.26
CA PRO A 278 18.41 -24.77 -17.45
C PRO A 278 17.37 -25.25 -16.42
N GLU A 279 17.46 -26.50 -15.99
CA GLU A 279 16.56 -27.11 -15.01
C GLU A 279 16.73 -26.48 -13.63
N LEU A 280 17.97 -26.26 -13.19
CA LEU A 280 18.26 -25.58 -11.93
C LEU A 280 17.98 -24.08 -11.99
N ALA A 281 18.22 -23.42 -13.14
CA ALA A 281 17.82 -22.03 -13.35
C ALA A 281 16.30 -21.87 -13.19
N ARG A 282 15.52 -22.78 -13.80
CA ARG A 282 14.07 -22.81 -13.66
C ARG A 282 13.65 -23.11 -12.22
N SER A 283 14.29 -24.07 -11.56
CA SER A 283 13.97 -24.44 -10.18
C SER A 283 14.25 -23.30 -9.20
N ALA A 284 15.40 -22.62 -9.33
CA ALA A 284 15.74 -21.44 -8.54
C ALA A 284 14.75 -20.28 -8.81
N THR A 285 14.39 -20.04 -10.08
CA THR A 285 13.40 -19.02 -10.44
C THR A 285 12.02 -19.33 -9.86
N VAL A 286 11.57 -20.59 -9.97
CA VAL A 286 10.28 -21.02 -9.40
C VAL A 286 10.32 -20.94 -7.88
N GLY A 287 11.37 -21.44 -7.24
CA GLY A 287 11.57 -21.37 -5.79
C GLY A 287 11.45 -19.94 -5.27
N LEU A 288 12.23 -19.02 -5.85
CA LEU A 288 12.20 -17.60 -5.49
C LEU A 288 10.83 -16.94 -5.74
N THR A 289 10.17 -17.26 -6.85
CA THR A 289 8.82 -16.71 -7.11
C THR A 289 7.74 -17.32 -6.24
N THR A 290 7.98 -18.47 -5.59
CA THR A 290 7.03 -19.11 -4.68
C THR A 290 7.18 -18.71 -3.21
N THR A 291 8.30 -18.09 -2.82
CA THR A 291 8.47 -17.53 -1.47
C THR A 291 7.61 -16.28 -1.27
N ILE A 292 7.39 -15.51 -2.34
CA ILE A 292 6.51 -14.34 -2.36
C ILE A 292 5.04 -14.79 -2.34
N SER A 293 4.20 -14.10 -1.57
CA SER A 293 2.79 -14.44 -1.45
C SER A 293 2.05 -14.36 -2.81
N PRO A 294 1.01 -15.21 -3.04
CA PRO A 294 0.20 -15.12 -4.24
C PRO A 294 -0.39 -13.73 -4.45
N ASN A 295 -0.79 -13.06 -3.36
CA ASN A 295 -1.32 -11.71 -3.38
C ASN A 295 -0.32 -10.71 -3.99
N GLU A 296 0.88 -10.60 -3.43
CA GLU A 296 1.92 -9.67 -3.91
C GLU A 296 2.29 -9.94 -5.37
N ARG A 297 2.38 -11.21 -5.78
CA ARG A 297 2.68 -11.57 -7.18
C ARG A 297 1.60 -11.08 -8.14
N LEU A 298 0.33 -11.24 -7.77
CA LEU A 298 -0.79 -10.76 -8.57
C LEU A 298 -0.83 -9.22 -8.58
N GLN A 299 -0.53 -8.57 -7.45
CA GLN A 299 -0.41 -7.11 -7.39
C GLN A 299 0.69 -6.60 -8.33
N TYR A 300 1.90 -7.16 -8.29
CA TYR A 300 2.99 -6.79 -9.21
C TYR A 300 2.62 -7.00 -10.68
N LEU A 301 1.84 -8.04 -10.97
CA LEU A 301 1.39 -8.32 -12.32
C LEU A 301 0.33 -7.33 -12.80
N TYR A 302 -0.72 -7.07 -12.00
CA TYR A 302 -1.91 -6.34 -12.45
C TYR A 302 -1.88 -4.84 -12.14
N HIS A 303 -1.27 -4.41 -11.03
CA HIS A 303 -1.27 -3.01 -10.60
C HIS A 303 -0.76 -2.04 -11.68
N PRO A 304 0.33 -2.32 -12.43
CA PRO A 304 0.75 -1.43 -13.51
C PRO A 304 -0.29 -1.30 -14.64
N TRP A 305 -0.97 -2.39 -15.00
CA TRP A 305 -2.00 -2.36 -16.05
C TRP A 305 -3.25 -1.62 -15.60
N THR A 306 -3.67 -1.83 -14.35
CA THR A 306 -4.82 -1.13 -13.81
C THR A 306 -4.57 0.37 -13.77
N SER A 307 -3.40 0.78 -13.26
CA SER A 307 -3.09 2.18 -13.00
C SER A 307 -2.68 2.98 -14.24
N TYR A 308 -2.06 2.35 -15.26
CA TYR A 308 -1.57 3.06 -16.46
C TYR A 308 -2.38 2.81 -17.73
N LEU A 309 -3.22 1.77 -17.77
CA LEU A 309 -4.04 1.46 -18.94
C LEU A 309 -5.53 1.47 -18.63
N ILE A 310 -5.98 0.63 -17.70
CA ILE A 310 -7.42 0.37 -17.50
C ILE A 310 -8.12 1.61 -16.95
N VAL A 311 -7.63 2.18 -15.84
CA VAL A 311 -8.28 3.34 -15.22
C VAL A 311 -8.21 4.58 -16.12
N PRO A 312 -7.07 4.92 -16.78
CA PRO A 312 -7.05 5.98 -17.79
C PRO A 312 -7.99 5.73 -18.98
N LEU A 313 -8.06 4.51 -19.50
CA LEU A 313 -8.97 4.17 -20.60
C LEU A 313 -10.44 4.28 -20.16
N PHE A 314 -10.76 3.86 -18.94
CA PHE A 314 -12.07 4.08 -18.31
C PHE A 314 -12.40 5.57 -18.22
N GLY A 315 -11.45 6.39 -17.76
CA GLY A 315 -11.60 7.85 -17.73
C GLY A 315 -11.82 8.44 -19.11
N LEU A 316 -11.10 7.95 -20.12
CA LEU A 316 -11.25 8.39 -21.51
C LEU A 316 -12.65 8.08 -22.08
N ALA A 317 -13.17 6.89 -21.79
CA ALA A 317 -14.47 6.43 -22.29
C ALA A 317 -15.67 7.07 -21.58
N ASN A 318 -15.54 7.42 -20.30
CA ASN A 318 -16.69 7.84 -19.50
C ASN A 318 -16.69 9.32 -19.12
N ALA A 319 -15.54 10.01 -19.08
CA ALA A 319 -15.48 11.41 -18.62
C ALA A 319 -15.97 12.42 -19.67
N GLY A 320 -16.07 12.02 -20.94
CA GLY A 320 -16.50 12.90 -22.01
C GLY A 320 -17.92 13.44 -21.77
N VAL A 321 -18.03 14.77 -21.79
CA VAL A 321 -19.29 15.51 -21.73
C VAL A 321 -19.21 16.70 -22.68
N THR A 322 -20.27 16.93 -23.45
CA THR A 322 -20.43 18.13 -24.28
C THR A 322 -20.69 19.33 -23.38
N ILE A 323 -19.84 20.35 -23.48
CA ILE A 323 -19.86 21.55 -22.65
C ILE A 323 -20.29 22.71 -23.55
N ASP A 324 -21.50 23.22 -23.32
CA ASP A 324 -21.95 24.49 -23.87
C ASP A 324 -22.35 25.46 -22.75
N ALA A 325 -22.39 26.76 -23.07
CA ALA A 325 -22.64 27.80 -22.07
C ALA A 325 -24.07 27.73 -21.46
N ALA A 326 -25.05 27.24 -22.23
CA ALA A 326 -26.43 27.11 -21.76
C ALA A 326 -26.56 25.91 -20.80
N PHE A 327 -25.96 24.78 -21.17
CA PHE A 327 -25.84 23.56 -20.38
C PHE A 327 -25.09 23.83 -19.09
N LEU A 328 -23.96 24.55 -19.09
CA LEU A 328 -23.25 24.86 -17.83
C LEU A 328 -24.13 25.67 -16.86
N GLY A 329 -24.90 26.64 -17.35
CA GLY A 329 -25.85 27.38 -16.51
C GLY A 329 -26.94 26.49 -15.91
N GLN A 330 -27.44 25.52 -16.67
CA GLN A 330 -28.42 24.53 -16.20
C GLN A 330 -27.79 23.51 -15.26
N ALA A 331 -26.61 23.00 -15.56
CA ALA A 331 -25.92 21.98 -14.79
C ALA A 331 -25.62 22.48 -13.37
N PHE A 332 -25.15 23.71 -13.18
CA PHE A 332 -24.90 24.26 -11.84
C PHE A 332 -26.16 24.67 -11.06
N THR A 333 -27.33 24.61 -11.69
CA THR A 333 -28.63 24.75 -11.00
C THR A 333 -29.34 23.42 -10.82
N SER A 334 -28.83 22.34 -11.43
CA SER A 334 -29.38 21.00 -11.28
C SER A 334 -29.18 20.46 -9.85
N PRO A 335 -30.24 19.91 -9.24
CA PRO A 335 -30.13 19.20 -7.97
C PRO A 335 -29.16 18.03 -8.00
N ILE A 336 -28.95 17.36 -9.15
CA ILE A 336 -28.02 16.23 -9.29
C ILE A 336 -26.59 16.74 -9.11
N THR A 337 -26.20 17.76 -9.88
CA THR A 337 -24.87 18.37 -9.83
C THR A 337 -24.57 18.93 -8.43
N LEU A 338 -25.50 19.71 -7.86
CA LEU A 338 -25.32 20.34 -6.55
C LEU A 338 -25.28 19.30 -5.43
N GLY A 339 -26.11 18.27 -5.50
CA GLY A 339 -26.13 17.16 -4.55
C GLY A 339 -24.81 16.39 -4.53
N ILE A 340 -24.26 16.07 -5.72
CA ILE A 340 -22.96 15.39 -5.85
C ILE A 340 -21.84 16.31 -5.32
N LEU A 341 -21.81 17.55 -5.78
CA LEU A 341 -20.78 18.52 -5.45
C LEU A 341 -20.69 18.76 -3.93
N LEU A 342 -21.83 19.05 -3.29
CA LEU A 342 -21.89 19.29 -1.85
C LEU A 342 -21.73 18.01 -1.03
N GLY A 343 -22.22 16.87 -1.54
CA GLY A 343 -21.99 15.57 -0.92
C GLY A 343 -20.50 15.28 -0.76
N TYR A 344 -19.71 15.51 -1.82
CA TYR A 344 -18.27 15.30 -1.78
C TYR A 344 -17.50 16.36 -1.00
N ILE A 345 -17.78 17.64 -1.24
CA ILE A 345 -17.02 18.75 -0.64
C ILE A 345 -17.31 18.92 0.85
N VAL A 346 -18.56 18.70 1.26
CA VAL A 346 -18.99 18.90 2.66
C VAL A 346 -19.15 17.58 3.37
N GLY A 347 -19.82 16.61 2.75
CA GLY A 347 -20.17 15.33 3.38
C GLY A 347 -18.96 14.52 3.80
N LYS A 348 -18.00 14.27 2.89
CA LYS A 348 -16.80 13.45 3.18
C LYS A 348 -15.92 14.07 4.28
N PRO A 349 -15.53 15.35 4.23
CA PRO A 349 -14.74 15.96 5.30
C PRO A 349 -15.46 15.98 6.65
N LEU A 350 -16.75 16.32 6.64
CA LEU A 350 -17.55 16.38 7.85
C LEU A 350 -17.68 15.01 8.48
N ALA A 351 -17.93 13.96 7.69
CA ALA A 351 -18.08 12.59 8.17
C ALA A 351 -16.79 12.08 8.83
N VAL A 352 -15.67 12.12 8.10
CA VAL A 352 -14.38 11.61 8.59
C VAL A 352 -13.95 12.35 9.86
N THR A 353 -14.10 13.67 9.88
CA THR A 353 -13.71 14.49 11.04
C THR A 353 -14.64 14.28 12.24
N THR A 354 -15.96 14.29 12.02
CA THR A 354 -16.95 14.20 13.10
C THR A 354 -16.97 12.81 13.73
N VAL A 355 -16.87 11.74 12.93
CA VAL A 355 -16.81 10.38 13.46
C VAL A 355 -15.52 10.14 14.22
N SER A 356 -14.38 10.59 13.68
CA SER A 356 -13.11 10.52 14.39
C SER A 356 -13.19 11.23 15.75
N TRP A 357 -13.83 12.40 15.79
CA TRP A 357 -13.97 13.20 17.02
C TRP A 357 -14.93 12.57 18.02
N LEU A 358 -16.07 12.06 17.52
CA LEU A 358 -17.07 11.42 18.35
C LEU A 358 -16.51 10.13 18.97
N LEU A 359 -15.77 9.32 18.21
CA LEU A 359 -15.14 8.11 18.72
C LEU A 359 -14.06 8.41 19.75
N GLU A 360 -13.21 9.41 19.51
CA GLU A 360 -12.22 9.83 20.52
C GLU A 360 -12.91 10.27 21.81
N ARG A 361 -13.98 11.05 21.72
CA ARG A 361 -14.72 11.56 22.87
C ARG A 361 -15.49 10.46 23.62
N LEU A 362 -16.20 9.59 22.91
CA LEU A 362 -17.02 8.52 23.51
C LEU A 362 -16.16 7.40 24.10
N SER A 363 -15.00 7.13 23.51
CA SER A 363 -14.07 6.11 24.02
C SER A 363 -13.17 6.61 25.15
N GLY A 364 -13.27 7.88 25.53
CA GLY A 364 -12.38 8.51 26.51
C GLY A 364 -10.91 8.52 26.05
N GLY A 365 -10.66 8.62 24.74
CA GLY A 365 -9.32 8.64 24.15
C GLY A 365 -8.71 7.26 23.84
N ARG A 366 -9.44 6.16 24.06
CA ARG A 366 -8.97 4.80 23.74
C ARG A 366 -8.92 4.54 22.24
N ILE A 367 -9.93 5.00 21.49
CA ILE A 367 -10.01 4.90 20.03
C ILE A 367 -9.79 6.30 19.47
N ARG A 368 -8.61 6.54 18.91
CA ARG A 368 -8.23 7.84 18.34
C ARG A 368 -7.54 7.66 16.98
N PRO A 369 -7.62 8.65 16.06
CA PRO A 369 -6.94 8.55 14.78
C PRO A 369 -5.43 8.35 14.95
N GLY A 370 -4.83 7.50 14.12
CA GLY A 370 -3.38 7.25 14.11
C GLY A 370 -2.51 8.45 13.68
N VAL A 371 -3.17 9.53 13.24
CA VAL A 371 -2.63 10.76 12.65
C VAL A 371 -3.24 11.99 13.32
N GLY A 372 -2.67 13.17 13.07
CA GLY A 372 -3.15 14.41 13.69
C GLY A 372 -4.38 15.00 13.01
N TRP A 373 -5.04 15.94 13.67
CA TRP A 373 -6.31 16.52 13.20
C TRP A 373 -6.24 17.20 11.82
N ALA A 374 -5.13 17.85 11.47
CA ALA A 374 -4.98 18.40 10.12
C ALA A 374 -4.84 17.31 9.06
N ALA A 375 -4.23 16.16 9.42
CA ALA A 375 -4.21 14.99 8.56
C ALA A 375 -5.58 14.33 8.46
N VAL A 376 -6.38 14.26 9.54
CA VAL A 376 -7.77 13.76 9.50
C VAL A 376 -8.63 14.61 8.59
N VAL A 377 -8.62 15.93 8.77
CA VAL A 377 -9.37 16.88 7.92
C VAL A 377 -8.88 16.82 6.48
N GLY A 378 -7.56 16.82 6.26
CA GLY A 378 -6.96 16.68 4.93
C GLY A 378 -7.31 15.35 4.27
N SER A 379 -7.45 14.28 5.06
CA SER A 379 -7.88 12.98 4.56
C SER A 379 -9.34 13.01 4.14
N GLY A 380 -10.21 13.65 4.93
CA GLY A 380 -11.60 13.85 4.58
C GLY A 380 -11.80 14.70 3.32
N THR A 381 -10.98 15.72 3.08
CA THR A 381 -11.03 16.51 1.83
C THR A 381 -10.51 15.74 0.63
N ILE A 382 -9.46 14.93 0.79
CA ILE A 382 -8.97 14.02 -0.26
C ILE A 382 -10.04 12.98 -0.60
N ALA A 383 -10.74 12.46 0.41
CA ALA A 383 -11.84 11.52 0.23
C ALA A 383 -12.99 12.10 -0.61
N GLY A 384 -13.08 13.42 -0.72
CA GLY A 384 -14.02 14.14 -1.59
C GLY A 384 -13.76 13.96 -3.10
N ILE A 385 -12.66 13.31 -3.49
CA ILE A 385 -12.33 13.06 -4.90
C ILE A 385 -13.07 11.80 -5.35
N GLY A 386 -14.34 11.93 -5.71
CA GLY A 386 -15.12 10.86 -6.35
C GLY A 386 -14.97 10.92 -7.86
N PHE A 387 -14.37 9.90 -8.47
CA PHE A 387 -14.24 9.80 -9.93
C PHE A 387 -14.55 8.40 -10.45
N THR A 388 -13.64 7.43 -10.34
CA THR A 388 -13.79 6.09 -10.96
C THR A 388 -15.11 5.39 -10.64
N VAL A 389 -15.29 4.98 -9.39
CA VAL A 389 -16.48 4.22 -8.95
C VAL A 389 -17.74 5.08 -9.02
N SER A 390 -17.64 6.36 -8.69
CA SER A 390 -18.76 7.31 -8.77
C SER A 390 -19.28 7.49 -10.20
N LEU A 391 -18.36 7.56 -11.17
CA LEU A 391 -18.68 7.68 -12.59
C LEU A 391 -19.24 6.37 -13.14
N LEU A 392 -18.73 5.22 -12.69
CA LEU A 392 -19.30 3.91 -12.99
C LEU A 392 -20.77 3.84 -12.52
N ILE A 393 -21.04 4.22 -11.27
CA ILE A 393 -22.42 4.26 -10.75
C ILE A 393 -23.26 5.26 -11.53
N ALA A 394 -22.70 6.42 -11.90
CA ALA A 394 -23.43 7.41 -12.69
C ALA A 394 -23.84 6.83 -14.05
N THR A 395 -22.97 6.06 -14.71
CA THR A 395 -23.30 5.41 -15.98
C THR A 395 -24.33 4.28 -15.87
N ILE A 396 -24.49 3.69 -14.69
CA ILE A 396 -25.53 2.68 -14.44
C ILE A 396 -26.86 3.35 -14.05
N ALA A 397 -26.80 4.44 -13.29
CA ALA A 397 -27.97 5.11 -12.74
C ALA A 397 -28.61 6.10 -13.71
N PHE A 398 -27.85 6.75 -14.58
CA PHE A 398 -28.32 7.88 -15.38
C PHE A 398 -28.02 7.74 -16.86
N ASP A 399 -28.91 8.33 -17.65
CA ASP A 399 -28.77 8.48 -19.09
C ASP A 399 -28.99 9.94 -19.52
N GLY A 400 -28.52 10.28 -20.73
CA GLY A 400 -28.82 11.56 -21.36
C GLY A 400 -28.41 12.78 -20.52
N PRO A 401 -29.28 13.80 -20.36
CA PRO A 401 -28.95 15.03 -19.63
C PRO A 401 -28.57 14.80 -18.16
N GLN A 402 -29.20 13.84 -17.47
CA GLN A 402 -28.91 13.55 -16.07
C GLN A 402 -27.50 13.00 -15.87
N LEU A 403 -27.04 12.15 -16.80
CA LEU A 403 -25.67 11.64 -16.80
C LEU A 403 -24.68 12.77 -17.04
N ALA A 404 -24.97 13.70 -17.95
CA ALA A 404 -24.13 14.86 -18.21
C ALA A 404 -24.02 15.77 -16.97
N GLU A 405 -25.14 16.03 -16.27
CA GLU A 405 -25.16 16.77 -15.00
C GLU A 405 -24.32 16.06 -13.92
N ALA A 406 -24.47 14.75 -13.78
CA ALA A 406 -23.69 13.96 -12.84
C ALA A 406 -22.17 14.03 -13.14
N LYS A 407 -21.78 13.91 -14.42
CA LYS A 407 -20.38 14.06 -14.86
C LYS A 407 -19.81 15.44 -14.49
N VAL A 408 -20.56 16.51 -14.72
CA VAL A 408 -20.15 17.87 -14.34
C VAL A 408 -20.00 18.00 -12.83
N GLY A 409 -20.93 17.44 -12.05
CA GLY A 409 -20.86 17.41 -10.59
C GLY A 409 -19.59 16.73 -10.07
N LEU A 410 -19.28 15.55 -10.61
CA LEU A 410 -18.07 14.78 -10.25
C LEU A 410 -16.78 15.52 -10.62
N LEU A 411 -16.68 16.00 -11.87
CA LEU A 411 -15.49 16.75 -12.32
C LEU A 411 -15.27 18.03 -11.50
N SER A 412 -16.35 18.73 -11.17
CA SER A 412 -16.30 19.92 -10.30
C SER A 412 -15.86 19.56 -8.88
N ALA A 413 -16.37 18.45 -8.33
CA ALA A 413 -15.99 17.96 -7.00
C ALA A 413 -14.49 17.63 -6.95
N VAL A 414 -13.93 16.96 -7.96
CA VAL A 414 -12.49 16.66 -8.04
C VAL A 414 -11.64 17.94 -7.97
N ILE A 415 -12.02 18.99 -8.72
CA ILE A 415 -11.28 20.26 -8.73
C ILE A 415 -11.35 20.94 -7.37
N VAL A 416 -12.54 21.06 -6.78
CA VAL A 416 -12.72 21.78 -5.51
C VAL A 416 -12.13 21.00 -4.34
N ALA A 417 -12.32 19.68 -4.27
CA ALA A 417 -11.72 18.81 -3.26
C ALA A 417 -10.18 18.87 -3.32
N SER A 418 -9.61 18.95 -4.53
CA SER A 418 -8.18 19.13 -4.71
C SER A 418 -7.69 20.49 -4.17
N ALA A 419 -8.42 21.56 -4.45
CA ALA A 419 -8.11 22.90 -3.94
C ALA A 419 -8.22 22.98 -2.40
N LEU A 420 -9.25 22.36 -1.83
CA LEU A 420 -9.45 22.30 -0.36
C LEU A 420 -8.35 21.49 0.32
N THR A 421 -8.01 20.34 -0.24
CA THR A 421 -6.88 19.52 0.23
C THR A 421 -5.59 20.32 0.24
N TRP A 422 -5.31 21.03 -0.86
CA TRP A 422 -4.15 21.91 -0.95
C TRP A 422 -4.18 23.00 0.11
N ALA A 423 -5.32 23.66 0.32
CA ALA A 423 -5.47 24.68 1.34
C ALA A 423 -5.22 24.14 2.76
N VAL A 424 -5.77 22.97 3.11
CA VAL A 424 -5.60 22.32 4.42
C VAL A 424 -4.12 22.01 4.69
N PHE A 425 -3.45 21.33 3.77
CA PHE A 425 -2.03 21.00 3.96
C PHE A 425 -1.13 22.23 3.86
N ARG A 426 -1.51 23.26 3.09
CA ARG A 426 -0.79 24.53 3.07
C ARG A 426 -0.91 25.25 4.41
N ALA A 427 -2.10 25.30 5.00
CA ALA A 427 -2.31 25.87 6.33
C ALA A 427 -1.52 25.12 7.41
N ALA A 428 -1.50 23.78 7.37
CA ALA A 428 -0.69 22.97 8.28
C ALA A 428 0.83 23.25 8.15
N LYS A 429 1.31 23.59 6.95
CA LYS A 429 2.72 23.98 6.72
C LYS A 429 3.07 25.36 7.28
N LEU A 430 2.08 26.23 7.53
CA LEU A 430 2.29 27.56 8.14
C LEU A 430 2.43 27.50 9.68
N LEU A 431 2.16 26.34 10.29
CA LEU A 431 2.29 26.16 11.73
C LEU A 431 3.76 26.05 12.17
N SER A 432 4.04 26.44 13.43
CA SER A 432 5.35 26.21 14.05
C SER A 432 5.68 24.71 14.13
N PRO A 433 6.97 24.30 14.15
CA PRO A 433 7.37 22.89 14.12
C PRO A 433 6.65 21.96 15.12
N PRO A 434 6.47 22.31 16.42
CA PRO A 434 5.76 21.43 17.36
C PRO A 434 4.26 21.34 17.06
N LYS A 435 3.62 22.45 16.69
CA LYS A 435 2.19 22.46 16.33
C LYS A 435 1.94 21.70 15.02
N LYS A 436 2.87 21.79 14.07
CA LYS A 436 2.83 21.02 12.82
C LYS A 436 2.95 19.52 13.09
N ALA A 437 3.88 19.11 13.94
CA ALA A 437 4.05 17.70 14.32
C ALA A 437 2.76 17.17 14.94
N LEU A 438 2.18 17.88 15.91
CA LEU A 438 0.90 17.50 16.53
C LEU A 438 -0.25 17.45 15.51
N ALA A 439 -0.34 18.44 14.63
CA ALA A 439 -1.41 18.54 13.63
C ALA A 439 -1.36 17.43 12.57
N LEU A 440 -0.17 16.89 12.24
CA LEU A 440 0.00 15.86 11.21
C LEU A 440 0.14 14.44 11.78
N LEU A 441 0.89 14.28 12.87
CA LEU A 441 1.25 12.97 13.42
C LEU A 441 0.30 12.49 14.54
N GLY A 442 -0.39 13.43 15.19
CA GLY A 442 -1.32 13.14 16.27
C GLY A 442 -0.65 12.62 17.54
N LYS A 443 -1.48 12.14 18.47
CA LYS A 443 -1.06 11.62 19.78
C LYS A 443 -1.24 10.10 19.93
N ALA A 444 -1.55 9.40 18.84
CA ALA A 444 -1.82 7.96 18.92
C ALA A 444 -0.54 7.15 19.15
N GLU A 445 -0.59 6.24 20.12
CA GLU A 445 0.46 5.24 20.34
C GLU A 445 0.63 4.34 19.12
N GLN A 446 1.87 3.97 18.81
CA GLN A 446 2.19 3.16 17.63
C GLN A 446 1.93 1.67 17.90
N LEU A 447 1.67 0.88 16.86
CA LEU A 447 1.77 -0.57 16.96
C LEU A 447 3.24 -0.90 17.25
N GLN A 448 3.48 -1.67 18.30
CA GLN A 448 4.80 -2.28 18.52
C GLN A 448 4.82 -3.59 17.75
N ASP A 449 5.62 -3.61 16.69
CA ASP A 449 5.92 -4.82 15.92
C ASP A 449 7.02 -5.65 16.60
N LEU A 450 7.81 -4.99 17.44
CA LEU A 450 8.80 -5.62 18.29
C LEU A 450 8.09 -6.31 19.47
N THR A 451 8.14 -7.65 19.51
CA THR A 451 7.43 -8.43 20.53
C THR A 451 8.10 -8.31 21.90
N ASP A 452 9.44 -8.41 21.93
CA ASP A 452 10.20 -8.22 23.18
C ASP A 452 10.71 -6.79 23.30
N PRO A 453 10.26 -6.02 24.30
CA PRO A 453 10.71 -4.64 24.49
C PRO A 453 12.22 -4.58 24.72
N VAL A 454 12.80 -3.40 24.52
CA VAL A 454 14.21 -3.17 24.84
C VAL A 454 14.42 -3.25 26.35
N ASP A 455 15.35 -4.10 26.76
CA ASP A 455 15.69 -4.35 28.15
C ASP A 455 17.15 -3.94 28.41
N PRO A 456 17.42 -2.87 29.20
CA PRO A 456 18.77 -2.42 29.49
C PRO A 456 19.66 -3.43 30.22
N GLU A 457 19.09 -4.43 30.90
CA GLU A 457 19.87 -5.49 31.55
C GLU A 457 20.34 -6.56 30.56
N ARG A 458 19.68 -6.67 29.41
CA ARG A 458 19.88 -7.73 28.43
C ARG A 458 20.49 -7.23 27.12
N ASP A 459 20.01 -6.09 26.63
CA ASP A 459 20.33 -5.53 25.33
C ASP A 459 21.53 -4.58 25.43
N HIS A 460 22.37 -4.58 24.39
CA HIS A 460 23.49 -3.64 24.31
C HIS A 460 22.99 -2.31 23.76
N ILE A 461 23.17 -1.23 24.52
CA ILE A 461 22.66 0.11 24.20
C ILE A 461 23.83 1.09 23.99
N ARG A 462 23.79 1.85 22.89
CA ARG A 462 24.71 2.96 22.57
C ARG A 462 23.93 4.26 22.50
N GLY A 463 24.42 5.31 23.15
CA GLY A 463 23.73 6.59 23.27
C GLY A 463 22.99 6.74 24.61
N PRO A 464 22.31 7.88 24.86
CA PRO A 464 21.71 8.18 26.15
C PRO A 464 20.48 7.31 26.45
N GLU A 465 20.41 6.76 27.67
CA GLU A 465 19.24 5.97 28.11
C GLU A 465 17.92 6.76 28.05
N THR A 466 18.01 8.07 28.23
CA THR A 466 16.89 9.03 28.20
C THR A 466 16.52 9.50 26.79
N ALA A 467 17.16 8.96 25.74
CA ALA A 467 16.85 9.31 24.36
C ALA A 467 15.37 9.08 24.04
N SER A 468 14.77 10.05 23.35
CA SER A 468 13.36 9.99 22.97
C SER A 468 13.09 9.05 21.78
N VAL A 469 14.15 8.60 21.11
CA VAL A 469 14.11 7.63 20.01
C VAL A 469 15.02 6.44 20.31
N THR A 470 14.47 5.23 20.15
CA THR A 470 15.19 3.95 20.22
C THR A 470 15.21 3.33 18.83
N LEU A 471 16.40 3.08 18.30
CA LEU A 471 16.61 2.33 17.07
C LEU A 471 17.14 0.93 17.43
N VAL A 472 16.36 -0.11 17.18
CA VAL A 472 16.79 -1.52 17.33
C VAL A 472 17.18 -2.04 15.96
N GLU A 473 18.34 -2.68 15.85
CA GLU A 473 18.78 -3.42 14.67
C GLU A 473 18.95 -4.91 15.02
N TYR A 474 18.24 -5.76 14.28
CA TYR A 474 18.60 -7.18 14.18
C TYR A 474 19.63 -7.33 13.07
N GLY A 475 20.86 -7.64 13.46
CA GLY A 475 22.02 -7.57 12.58
C GLY A 475 22.87 -8.83 12.57
N ASP A 476 23.68 -8.93 11.52
CA ASP A 476 24.62 -10.02 11.26
C ASP A 476 25.96 -9.43 10.84
N PHE A 477 27.03 -9.82 11.54
CA PHE A 477 28.38 -9.27 11.32
C PHE A 477 28.97 -9.60 9.94
N GLU A 478 28.56 -10.67 9.25
CA GLU A 478 29.03 -11.04 7.91
C GLU A 478 28.04 -10.57 6.81
N CYS A 479 26.88 -10.02 7.17
CA CYS A 479 25.92 -9.49 6.22
C CYS A 479 26.39 -8.17 5.58
N PRO A 480 26.55 -8.11 4.24
CA PRO A 480 26.98 -6.89 3.55
C PRO A 480 26.02 -5.71 3.75
N TYR A 481 24.71 -5.97 3.90
CA TYR A 481 23.72 -4.92 4.12
C TYR A 481 23.81 -4.32 5.52
N CYS A 482 24.17 -5.11 6.54
CA CYS A 482 24.44 -4.60 7.89
C CYS A 482 25.69 -3.70 7.87
N GLY A 483 26.75 -4.11 7.17
CA GLY A 483 27.95 -3.28 6.99
C GLY A 483 27.69 -2.01 6.18
N MET A 484 26.80 -2.04 5.19
CA MET A 484 26.37 -0.82 4.49
C MET A 484 25.50 0.10 5.36
N ALA A 485 24.75 -0.45 6.31
CA ALA A 485 23.94 0.30 7.25
C ALA A 485 24.75 0.92 8.39
N GLU A 486 25.87 0.32 8.79
CA GLU A 486 26.70 0.79 9.91
C GLU A 486 27.13 2.27 9.80
N PRO A 487 27.65 2.77 8.65
CA PRO A 487 28.03 4.18 8.53
C PRO A 487 26.82 5.10 8.64
N ILE A 488 25.66 4.63 8.20
CA ILE A 488 24.39 5.35 8.26
C ILE A 488 23.96 5.48 9.72
N VAL A 489 23.95 4.37 10.45
CA VAL A 489 23.61 4.35 11.88
C VAL A 489 24.57 5.23 12.67
N ARG A 490 25.88 5.15 12.40
CA ARG A 490 26.89 6.02 13.04
C ARG A 490 26.66 7.50 12.77
N ASP A 491 26.36 7.89 11.54
CA ASP A 491 26.05 9.28 11.18
C ASP A 491 24.84 9.81 11.94
N ILE A 492 23.81 8.97 12.12
CA ILE A 492 22.59 9.33 12.85
C ILE A 492 22.81 9.32 14.37
N LEU A 493 23.72 8.48 14.89
CA LEU A 493 24.09 8.44 16.31
C LEU A 493 24.90 9.65 16.80
N GLN A 494 25.35 10.53 15.89
CA GLN A 494 25.87 11.85 16.29
C GLN A 494 24.79 12.76 16.92
N ASP A 495 23.53 12.33 16.86
CA ASP A 495 22.40 13.00 17.46
C ASP A 495 22.21 12.60 18.92
N ASP A 496 22.28 13.57 19.83
CA ASP A 496 22.18 13.37 21.28
C ASP A 496 20.80 12.85 21.75
N ASP A 497 19.81 12.76 20.87
CA ASP A 497 18.43 12.31 21.16
C ASP A 497 18.09 11.01 20.41
N LEU A 498 19.03 10.07 20.40
CA LEU A 498 18.89 8.74 19.83
C LEU A 498 19.68 7.71 20.66
N ARG A 499 19.05 6.59 21.00
CA ARG A 499 19.73 5.39 21.48
C ARG A 499 19.62 4.25 20.47
N PHE A 500 20.72 3.56 20.25
CA PHE A 500 20.84 2.43 19.34
C PHE A 500 20.98 1.14 20.12
N VAL A 501 20.32 0.09 19.65
CA VAL A 501 20.27 -1.23 20.27
C VAL A 501 20.60 -2.27 19.22
N TRP A 502 21.55 -3.14 19.53
CA TRP A 502 21.92 -4.26 18.66
C TRP A 502 21.35 -5.56 19.21
N ARG A 503 20.72 -6.36 18.34
CA ARG A 503 20.31 -7.75 18.61
C ARG A 503 20.87 -8.66 17.53
N HIS A 504 21.38 -9.82 17.91
CA HIS A 504 22.01 -10.74 16.97
C HIS A 504 21.00 -11.52 16.14
N LEU A 505 21.24 -11.60 14.84
CA LEU A 505 20.50 -12.46 13.92
C LEU A 505 21.45 -13.11 12.90
N PRO A 506 22.36 -14.00 13.34
CA PRO A 506 23.32 -14.66 12.45
C PRO A 506 22.61 -15.60 11.46
N LEU A 507 22.70 -15.30 10.17
CA LEU A 507 22.14 -16.10 9.08
C LEU A 507 23.12 -17.21 8.68
N SER A 508 23.23 -18.22 9.54
CA SER A 508 24.30 -19.25 9.46
C SER A 508 24.29 -20.10 8.18
N ASP A 509 23.19 -20.07 7.42
CA ASP A 509 23.02 -20.72 6.12
C ASP A 509 23.82 -20.03 5.00
N VAL A 510 23.91 -18.70 5.04
CA VAL A 510 24.63 -17.87 4.05
C VAL A 510 25.90 -17.23 4.60
N HIS A 511 25.99 -17.09 5.93
CA HIS A 511 27.06 -16.42 6.65
C HIS A 511 27.68 -17.35 7.71
N PRO A 512 28.62 -18.24 7.32
CA PRO A 512 29.15 -19.28 8.19
C PRO A 512 29.89 -18.75 9.44
N ARG A 513 30.34 -17.50 9.40
CA ARG A 513 31.13 -16.87 10.50
C ARG A 513 30.28 -15.95 11.37
N ALA A 514 29.04 -15.67 10.98
CA ALA A 514 28.15 -14.78 11.72
C ALA A 514 27.91 -15.22 13.16
N GLN A 515 27.64 -16.52 13.38
CA GLN A 515 27.39 -17.07 14.71
C GLN A 515 28.59 -16.88 15.65
N ILE A 516 29.79 -17.23 15.18
CA ILE A 516 31.01 -17.10 15.98
C ILE A 516 31.33 -15.62 16.23
N ALA A 517 31.13 -14.74 15.24
CA ALA A 517 31.31 -13.29 15.42
C ALA A 517 30.34 -12.71 16.46
N ALA A 518 29.08 -13.15 16.48
CA ALA A 518 28.11 -12.76 17.49
C ALA A 518 28.53 -13.22 18.90
N GLU A 519 28.98 -14.46 19.04
CA GLU A 519 29.50 -14.97 20.32
C GLU A 519 30.77 -14.25 20.79
N VAL A 520 31.65 -13.83 19.87
CA VAL A 520 32.83 -13.01 20.18
C VAL A 520 32.43 -11.62 20.68
N ALA A 521 31.42 -10.99 20.08
CA ALA A 521 30.89 -9.72 20.56
C ALA A 521 30.35 -9.84 21.99
N GLU A 522 29.60 -10.90 22.30
CA GLU A 522 29.10 -11.17 23.66
C GLU A 522 30.23 -11.52 24.65
N ALA A 523 31.24 -12.28 24.22
CA ALA A 523 32.40 -12.56 25.05
C ALA A 523 33.20 -11.28 25.38
N ALA A 524 33.30 -10.34 24.42
CA ALA A 524 33.86 -9.01 24.65
C ALA A 524 32.95 -8.17 25.57
N ALA A 525 31.63 -8.30 25.48
CA ALA A 525 30.68 -7.65 26.39
C ALA A 525 30.90 -8.07 27.85
N ALA A 526 31.17 -9.36 28.09
CA ALA A 526 31.51 -9.88 29.42
C ALA A 526 32.84 -9.34 29.98
N GLN A 527 33.59 -8.60 29.17
CA GLN A 527 34.81 -7.86 29.53
C GLN A 527 34.64 -6.34 29.39
N GLY A 528 33.42 -5.84 29.13
CA GLY A 528 33.09 -4.42 29.06
C GLY A 528 33.36 -3.74 27.71
N ALA A 529 33.57 -4.50 26.63
CA ALA A 529 33.98 -3.96 25.32
C ALA A 529 33.09 -4.41 24.14
N PHE A 530 31.77 -4.55 24.37
CA PHE A 530 30.83 -4.97 23.32
C PHE A 530 30.90 -4.07 22.09
N TRP A 531 30.84 -2.76 22.29
CA TRP A 531 30.69 -1.78 21.23
C TRP A 531 31.96 -1.59 20.40
N GLU A 532 33.12 -1.65 21.04
CA GLU A 532 34.42 -1.65 20.40
C GLU A 532 34.60 -2.91 19.54
N MET A 533 34.20 -4.08 20.05
CA MET A 533 34.24 -5.32 19.30
C MET A 533 33.24 -5.29 18.14
N HIS A 534 31.99 -4.90 18.38
CA HIS A 534 30.94 -4.74 17.36
C HIS A 534 31.42 -3.89 16.18
N ASP A 535 31.98 -2.72 16.46
CA ASP A 535 32.47 -1.80 15.45
C ASP A 535 33.65 -2.38 14.66
N LEU A 536 34.55 -3.10 15.33
CA LEU A 536 35.70 -3.72 14.71
C LEU A 536 35.28 -4.89 13.79
N LEU A 537 34.28 -5.67 14.20
CA LEU A 537 33.72 -6.76 13.40
C LEU A 537 33.01 -6.22 12.15
N LEU A 538 32.14 -5.21 12.27
CA LEU A 538 31.45 -4.61 11.12
C LEU A 538 32.41 -3.89 10.17
N ALA A 539 33.47 -3.26 10.69
CA ALA A 539 34.50 -2.66 9.84
C ALA A 539 35.35 -3.68 9.08
N ASN A 540 35.32 -4.97 9.48
CA ASN A 540 36.17 -6.03 8.94
C ASN A 540 35.37 -7.28 8.54
N GLN A 541 34.21 -7.14 7.91
CA GLN A 541 33.31 -8.27 7.58
C GLN A 541 33.99 -9.39 6.76
N GLU A 542 35.03 -9.08 5.98
CA GLU A 542 35.79 -10.08 5.21
C GLU A 542 36.77 -10.91 6.06
N LYS A 543 37.13 -10.43 7.26
CA LYS A 543 38.16 -10.98 8.16
C LYS A 543 37.56 -11.45 9.49
N LEU A 544 36.59 -12.36 9.41
CA LEU A 544 35.93 -12.96 10.56
C LEU A 544 36.43 -14.39 10.87
N GLN A 545 37.65 -14.76 10.46
CA GLN A 545 38.17 -16.09 10.81
C GLN A 545 38.53 -16.17 12.29
N PRO A 546 38.53 -17.36 12.93
CA PRO A 546 38.86 -17.49 14.35
C PRO A 546 40.16 -16.79 14.78
N LYS A 547 41.20 -16.83 13.93
CA LYS A 547 42.46 -16.11 14.17
C LYS A 547 42.30 -14.58 14.20
N ASP A 548 41.43 -14.05 13.34
CA ASP A 548 41.18 -12.62 13.22
C ASP A 548 40.41 -12.14 14.45
N LEU A 549 39.37 -12.90 14.84
CA LEU A 549 38.53 -12.64 16.01
C LEU A 549 39.34 -12.62 17.32
N ILE A 550 40.31 -13.52 17.49
CA ILE A 550 41.23 -13.50 18.64
C ILE A 550 42.17 -12.29 18.56
N GLY A 551 42.71 -11.99 17.37
CA GLY A 551 43.56 -10.80 17.17
C GLY A 551 42.83 -9.49 17.47
N TYR A 552 41.52 -9.43 17.23
CA TYR A 552 40.68 -8.29 17.63
C TYR A 552 40.56 -8.15 19.14
N ALA A 553 40.47 -9.25 19.88
CA ALA A 553 40.50 -9.22 21.34
C ALA A 553 41.82 -8.63 21.86
N GLU A 554 42.95 -9.06 21.29
CA GLU A 554 44.28 -8.52 21.62
C GLU A 554 44.40 -7.03 21.28
N GLN A 555 43.90 -6.61 20.11
CA GLN A 555 43.90 -5.21 19.68
C GLN A 555 43.11 -4.31 20.65
N LEU A 556 42.02 -4.83 21.21
CA LEU A 556 41.17 -4.13 22.18
C LEU A 556 41.70 -4.24 23.62
N GLY A 557 42.80 -4.97 23.86
CA GLY A 557 43.37 -5.16 25.19
C GLY A 557 42.55 -6.08 26.10
N LEU A 558 41.73 -6.96 25.52
CA LEU A 558 40.92 -7.94 26.23
C LEU A 558 41.74 -9.19 26.60
N ASP A 559 41.25 -9.98 27.55
CA ASP A 559 41.78 -11.31 27.83
C ASP A 559 41.40 -12.26 26.68
N ALA A 560 42.34 -12.39 25.75
CA ALA A 560 42.18 -13.20 24.54
C ALA A 560 42.07 -14.70 24.85
N ASP A 561 42.72 -15.19 25.91
CA ASP A 561 42.65 -16.60 26.33
C ASP A 561 41.25 -16.92 26.89
N ARG A 562 40.72 -16.04 27.75
CA ARG A 562 39.34 -16.15 28.24
C ARG A 562 38.34 -16.09 27.09
N LEU A 563 38.48 -15.12 26.19
CA LEU A 563 37.58 -14.96 25.03
C LEU A 563 37.63 -16.20 24.13
N HIS A 564 38.82 -16.75 23.87
CA HIS A 564 38.98 -17.98 23.10
C HIS A 564 38.26 -19.17 23.76
N ASP A 565 38.39 -19.34 25.08
CA ASP A 565 37.73 -20.41 25.82
C ASP A 565 36.20 -20.24 25.85
N ASP A 566 35.70 -19.01 26.04
CA ASP A 566 34.27 -18.68 26.03
C ASP A 566 33.63 -19.00 24.68
N VAL A 567 34.28 -18.62 23.57
CA VAL A 567 33.82 -18.91 22.21
C VAL A 567 33.89 -20.40 21.90
N LYS A 568 34.97 -21.08 22.30
CA LYS A 568 35.13 -22.53 22.10
C LYS A 568 34.07 -23.34 22.84
N ARG A 569 33.64 -22.87 24.01
CA ARG A 569 32.59 -23.51 24.82
C ARG A 569 31.18 -23.03 24.45
N HIS A 570 31.05 -22.11 23.51
CA HIS A 570 29.77 -21.52 23.12
C HIS A 570 29.01 -20.89 24.30
N VAL A 571 29.73 -20.24 25.23
CA VAL A 571 29.13 -19.66 26.45
C VAL A 571 28.02 -18.66 26.09
N ALA A 572 28.22 -17.87 25.03
CA ALA A 572 27.28 -16.87 24.57
C ALA A 572 26.17 -17.41 23.62
N ALA A 573 26.21 -18.67 23.20
CA ALA A 573 25.26 -19.18 22.21
C ALA A 573 23.80 -19.09 22.68
N ALA A 574 23.54 -19.31 23.97
CA ALA A 574 22.20 -19.15 24.54
C ALA A 574 21.70 -17.69 24.47
N ARG A 575 22.60 -16.72 24.69
CA ARG A 575 22.27 -15.29 24.58
C ARG A 575 21.95 -14.89 23.14
N VAL A 576 22.73 -15.38 22.18
CA VAL A 576 22.48 -15.18 20.74
C VAL A 576 21.16 -15.84 20.33
N ALA A 577 20.89 -17.06 20.79
CA ALA A 577 19.64 -17.77 20.50
C ALA A 577 18.39 -17.03 21.00
N GLN A 578 18.48 -16.34 22.13
CA GLN A 578 17.38 -15.49 22.63
C GLN A 578 17.07 -14.32 21.69
N ASP A 579 18.09 -13.67 21.12
CA ASP A 579 17.85 -12.63 20.10
C ASP A 579 17.23 -13.23 18.83
N VAL A 580 17.66 -14.43 18.42
CA VAL A 580 17.11 -15.15 17.27
C VAL A 580 15.64 -15.55 17.47
N GLU A 581 15.26 -15.97 18.68
CA GLU A 581 13.87 -16.27 19.05
C GLU A 581 13.02 -14.98 19.12
N SER A 582 13.60 -13.90 19.66
CA SER A 582 13.00 -12.57 19.64
C SER A 582 12.75 -12.07 18.21
N ALA A 583 13.67 -12.38 17.29
CA ALA A 583 13.56 -12.08 15.87
C ALA A 583 12.38 -12.86 15.25
N ASP A 584 12.25 -14.17 15.51
CA ASP A 584 11.14 -15.00 15.03
C ASP A 584 9.78 -14.46 15.49
N THR A 585 9.65 -14.23 16.80
CA THR A 585 8.41 -13.76 17.39
C THR A 585 8.05 -12.34 16.96
N SER A 586 9.03 -11.55 16.52
CA SER A 586 8.85 -10.21 15.92
C SER A 586 8.72 -10.26 14.38
N GLY A 587 8.65 -11.45 13.77
CA GLY A 587 8.48 -11.65 12.33
C GLY A 587 9.69 -11.23 11.47
N VAL A 588 10.89 -11.20 12.06
CA VAL A 588 12.13 -10.80 11.41
C VAL A 588 12.75 -12.00 10.69
N SER A 589 12.76 -11.96 9.36
CA SER A 589 13.24 -13.05 8.51
C SER A 589 14.60 -12.80 7.82
N GLY A 590 15.24 -11.65 8.04
CA GLY A 590 16.54 -11.34 7.45
C GLY A 590 17.21 -10.09 8.07
N THR A 591 18.45 -9.82 7.67
CA THR A 591 19.28 -8.75 8.21
C THR A 591 19.73 -7.73 7.13
N PRO A 592 19.90 -6.44 7.48
CA PRO A 592 19.50 -5.83 8.75
C PRO A 592 17.96 -5.65 8.78
N THR A 593 17.35 -5.78 9.95
CA THR A 593 15.96 -5.35 10.16
C THR A 593 15.93 -4.32 11.28
N PHE A 594 15.34 -3.15 11.00
CA PHE A 594 15.27 -2.03 11.93
C PHE A 594 13.90 -1.88 12.57
N PHE A 595 13.88 -1.51 13.84
CA PHE A 595 12.69 -1.03 14.55
C PHE A 595 12.96 0.36 15.13
N VAL A 596 12.04 1.29 14.94
CA VAL A 596 12.11 2.65 15.50
C VAL A 596 11.00 2.80 16.53
N ASN A 597 11.35 2.95 17.81
CA ASN A 597 10.41 2.94 18.94
C ASN A 597 9.46 1.73 18.94
N GLY A 598 9.99 0.55 18.60
CA GLY A 598 9.25 -0.72 18.54
C GLY A 598 8.44 -0.93 17.26
N GLN A 599 8.34 0.05 16.36
CA GLN A 599 7.69 -0.09 15.05
C GLN A 599 8.69 -0.59 14.00
N ARG A 600 8.34 -1.63 13.24
CA ARG A 600 9.22 -2.19 12.19
C ARG A 600 9.34 -1.22 11.02
N HIS A 601 10.57 -1.06 10.55
CA HIS A 601 10.88 -0.31 9.34
C HIS A 601 10.83 -1.25 8.12
N TYR A 602 9.89 -1.02 7.20
CA TYR A 602 9.72 -1.79 5.96
C TYR A 602 10.29 -1.07 4.72
N GLY A 603 10.94 0.08 4.90
CA GLY A 603 11.54 0.85 3.81
C GLY A 603 12.81 0.20 3.26
N ALA A 604 13.29 0.69 2.11
CA ALA A 604 14.62 0.34 1.63
C ALA A 604 15.67 0.75 2.68
N TYR A 605 16.73 -0.04 2.84
CA TYR A 605 17.78 0.17 3.85
C TYR A 605 18.73 1.33 3.51
N ASP A 606 18.23 2.42 2.93
CA ASP A 606 19.00 3.59 2.56
C ASP A 606 18.95 4.70 3.63
N VAL A 607 19.92 5.62 3.54
CA VAL A 607 20.12 6.71 4.52
C VAL A 607 18.88 7.58 4.68
N GLU A 608 18.18 7.88 3.59
CA GLU A 608 17.11 8.88 3.57
C GLU A 608 15.84 8.32 4.22
N THR A 609 15.48 7.06 3.94
CA THR A 609 14.31 6.40 4.52
C THR A 609 14.44 6.22 6.04
N LEU A 610 15.61 5.78 6.52
CA LEU A 610 15.85 5.55 7.95
C LEU A 610 15.92 6.89 8.72
N LYS A 611 16.62 7.90 8.18
CA LYS A 611 16.63 9.26 8.77
C LYS A 611 15.23 9.85 8.87
N GLN A 612 14.41 9.66 7.84
CA GLN A 612 13.04 10.17 7.84
C GLN A 612 12.17 9.47 8.90
N ALA A 613 12.33 8.15 9.08
CA ALA A 613 11.63 7.40 10.12
C ALA A 613 12.02 7.90 11.53
N ILE A 614 13.31 8.09 11.79
CA ILE A 614 13.83 8.61 13.07
C ILE A 614 13.34 10.03 13.34
N LYS A 615 13.36 10.90 12.32
CA LYS A 615 12.85 12.28 12.42
C LYS A 615 11.36 12.32 12.78
N VAL A 616 10.56 11.42 12.21
CA VAL A 616 9.13 11.27 12.53
C VAL A 616 8.94 10.77 13.96
N ALA A 617 9.72 9.77 14.39
CA ALA A 617 9.68 9.24 15.74
C ALA A 617 10.03 10.32 16.79
N ARG A 618 11.08 11.12 16.55
CA ARG A 618 11.47 12.22 17.42
C ARG A 618 10.41 13.30 17.52
N ALA A 619 9.84 13.70 16.37
CA ALA A 619 8.77 14.69 16.34
C ALA A 619 7.57 14.24 17.19
N ARG A 620 7.30 12.93 17.29
CA ARG A 620 6.28 12.36 18.17
C ARG A 620 6.67 12.29 19.63
N ALA A 621 7.89 11.87 19.94
CA ALA A 621 8.31 11.78 21.33
C ALA A 621 8.26 13.16 22.01
N LYS A 622 8.59 14.22 21.28
CA LYS A 622 8.41 15.63 21.72
C LYS A 622 6.95 16.04 21.96
N ILE A 623 5.98 15.38 21.33
CA ILE A 623 4.55 15.60 21.60
C ILE A 623 4.16 14.98 22.95
N GLY A 624 4.67 13.78 23.27
CA GLY A 624 4.36 13.08 24.53
C GLY A 624 4.94 13.76 25.77
N VAL A 625 6.15 14.33 25.66
CA VAL A 625 6.84 15.01 26.79
C VAL A 625 6.23 16.39 27.13
N ALA A 626 5.53 17.05 26.20
CA ALA A 626 4.93 18.36 26.46
C ALA A 626 3.67 18.32 27.37
N GLU A 627 3.21 17.12 27.76
CA GLU A 627 2.04 16.92 28.63
C GLU A 627 2.38 16.29 29.99
N SER A 628 3.63 15.88 30.22
CA SER A 628 4.18 15.45 31.53
C SER A 628 4.87 16.60 32.23
#